data_AF-A0A6J6DK20-F1
#
_entry.id   AF-A0A6J6DK20-F1
#
_cell.length_a   1.000
_cell.length_b   1.000
_cell.length_c   1.000
_cell.angle_alpha   90.00
_cell.angle_beta   90.00
_cell.angle_gamma   90.00
#
_symmetry.space_group_name_H-M   'P 1'
#
loop_
_entity.id
_entity.type
_entity.pdbx_description
1 polymer ?
#
loop_
_entity_poly.entity_id
_entity_poly.type
_entity_poly.pdbx_seq_one_letter_code
_entity_poly.pdbx_strand_id
1 'polypeptide(L)'
;MSTATESHEDTHEHGMSDAGYIKIALILAAITALEVSTYYVDFGPLFLPSLIAMMVVKFFMVVSYFMHLKFDNKLFSLMFYIGLGLAIFVYVAALATFKFFM
;
A
#
# COMPACT_ATOMS: atom_id res chain seq x y z
N MET A 1 51.57 5.97 -21.99
CA MET A 1 50.65 5.11 -22.77
C MET A 1 49.41 4.91 -21.91
N SER A 2 48.38 5.72 -22.16
CA SER A 2 47.13 5.73 -21.39
C SER A 2 46.08 5.00 -22.21
N THR A 3 45.74 3.77 -21.83
CA THR A 3 44.57 3.05 -22.34
C THR A 3 44.18 1.99 -21.32
N ALA A 4 43.17 2.30 -20.52
CA ALA A 4 42.25 1.32 -19.98
C ALA A 4 40.89 2.05 -19.88
N THR A 5 40.15 2.01 -20.98
CA THR A 5 38.72 2.30 -20.96
C THR A 5 38.08 1.13 -20.24
N GLU A 6 37.91 1.25 -18.92
CA GLU A 6 36.98 0.41 -18.17
C GLU A 6 35.56 0.82 -18.59
N SER A 7 35.10 0.22 -19.67
CA SER A 7 33.68 0.07 -19.95
C SER A 7 33.09 -0.75 -18.80
N HIS A 8 32.54 -0.05 -17.80
CA HIS A 8 31.61 -0.65 -16.85
C HIS A 8 30.42 -1.17 -17.66
N GLU A 9 30.47 -2.46 -18.00
CA GLU A 9 29.28 -3.22 -18.37
C GLU A 9 28.39 -3.27 -17.13
N ASP A 10 27.45 -2.33 -17.07
CA ASP A 10 26.30 -2.36 -16.18
C ASP A 10 25.57 -3.69 -16.40
N THR A 11 25.93 -4.65 -15.56
CA THR A 11 25.32 -5.97 -15.51
C THR A 11 23.87 -5.75 -15.08
N HIS A 12 22.97 -5.88 -16.06
CA HIS A 12 21.53 -5.89 -15.86
C HIS A 12 21.14 -7.05 -14.93
N GLU A 13 21.21 -6.82 -13.62
CA GLU A 13 20.74 -7.77 -12.63
C GLU A 13 19.21 -7.79 -12.60
N HIS A 14 18.66 -9.00 -12.70
CA HIS A 14 17.25 -9.37 -12.66
C HIS A 14 16.60 -9.16 -11.27
N GLY A 15 16.68 -7.95 -10.73
CA GLY A 15 15.76 -7.47 -9.70
C GLY A 15 14.61 -6.73 -10.36
N MET A 16 13.42 -6.76 -9.77
CA MET A 16 12.42 -5.75 -10.06
C MET A 16 13.09 -4.36 -9.92
N SER A 17 13.33 -3.69 -11.05
CA SER A 17 13.97 -2.37 -11.04
C SER A 17 13.14 -1.42 -10.17
N ASP A 18 13.80 -0.64 -9.32
CA ASP A 18 13.23 0.41 -8.47
C ASP A 18 12.17 1.28 -9.18
N ALA A 19 12.29 1.40 -10.50
CA ALA A 19 11.30 2.00 -11.39
C ALA A 19 9.86 1.46 -11.22
N GLY A 20 9.69 0.19 -10.86
CA GLY A 20 8.39 -0.41 -10.56
C GLY A 20 7.75 0.19 -9.31
N TYR A 21 8.49 0.23 -8.20
CA TYR A 21 8.05 0.84 -6.93
C TYR A 21 7.77 2.33 -7.08
N ILE A 22 8.60 3.04 -7.85
CA ILE A 22 8.43 4.47 -8.12
C ILE A 22 7.12 4.74 -8.88
N LYS A 23 6.75 3.89 -9.86
CA LYS A 23 5.45 4.00 -10.54
C LYS A 23 4.27 3.81 -9.60
N ILE A 24 4.36 2.86 -8.66
CA ILE A 24 3.31 2.61 -7.68
C ILE A 24 3.21 3.78 -6.68
N ALA A 25 4.35 4.36 -6.28
CA ALA A 25 4.40 5.60 -5.50
C ALA A 25 3.64 6.74 -6.17
N LEU A 26 3.85 6.90 -7.47
CA LEU A 26 3.25 7.95 -8.27
C LEU A 26 1.72 7.76 -8.39
N ILE A 27 1.26 6.52 -8.55
CA ILE A 27 -0.18 6.17 -8.52
C ILE A 27 -0.76 6.49 -7.13
N LEU A 28 -0.09 6.11 -6.05
CA LEU A 28 -0.55 6.38 -4.68
C LEU A 28 -0.63 7.88 -4.40
N ALA A 29 0.35 8.65 -4.88
CA ALA A 29 0.37 10.10 -4.80
C ALA A 29 -0.79 10.71 -5.61
N ALA A 30 -1.08 10.21 -6.80
CA ALA A 30 -2.21 10.66 -7.61
C ALA A 30 -3.56 10.37 -6.94
N ILE A 31 -3.75 9.18 -6.36
CA ILE A 31 -4.96 8.83 -5.57
C ILE A 31 -5.11 9.79 -4.38
N THR A 32 -4.00 10.11 -3.70
CA THR A 32 -4.01 11.02 -2.55
C THR A 32 -4.30 12.47 -2.99
N ALA A 33 -3.74 12.93 -4.11
CA ALA A 33 -4.05 14.23 -4.67
C ALA A 33 -5.53 14.33 -5.08
N LEU A 34 -6.09 13.25 -5.64
CA LEU A 34 -7.51 13.17 -5.97
C LEU A 34 -8.37 13.25 -4.70
N GLU A 35 -8.00 12.54 -3.62
CA GLU A 35 -8.68 12.64 -2.32
C GLU A 35 -8.64 14.06 -1.75
N VAL A 36 -7.48 14.72 -1.76
CA VAL A 36 -7.37 16.12 -1.31
C VAL A 36 -8.20 17.04 -2.20
N SER A 37 -8.23 16.82 -3.51
CA SER A 37 -9.09 17.61 -4.42
C SER A 37 -10.59 17.41 -4.15
N THR A 38 -10.96 16.24 -3.61
CA THR A 38 -12.33 15.92 -3.18
C THR A 38 -12.75 16.78 -1.97
N TYR A 39 -11.81 17.32 -1.19
CA TYR A 39 -12.11 18.31 -0.14
C TYR A 39 -12.49 19.68 -0.72
N TYR A 40 -11.97 20.03 -1.90
CA TYR A 40 -12.26 21.30 -2.56
C TYR A 40 -13.53 21.27 -3.42
N VAL A 41 -14.03 20.08 -3.74
CA VAL A 41 -15.21 19.87 -4.57
C VAL A 41 -16.22 19.03 -3.79
N ASP A 42 -17.37 19.61 -3.44
CA ASP A 42 -18.37 18.92 -2.63
C ASP A 42 -19.09 17.84 -3.45
N PHE A 43 -18.79 16.56 -3.19
CA PHE A 43 -19.43 15.41 -3.85
C PHE A 43 -20.70 14.91 -3.14
N GLY A 44 -21.26 15.71 -2.22
CA GLY A 44 -22.51 15.38 -1.53
C GLY A 44 -22.42 14.06 -0.73
N PRO A 45 -23.51 13.28 -0.62
CA PRO A 45 -23.55 12.06 0.19
C PRO A 45 -22.56 10.97 -0.22
N LEU A 46 -22.05 11.00 -1.45
CA LEU A 46 -21.09 10.03 -1.98
C LEU A 46 -19.63 10.34 -1.59
N PHE A 47 -19.37 11.51 -1.01
CA PHE A 47 -18.05 11.90 -0.50
C PHE A 47 -17.50 10.88 0.50
N LEU A 48 -18.27 10.58 1.55
CA LEU A 48 -17.85 9.69 2.63
C LEU A 48 -17.51 8.26 2.16
N PRO A 49 -18.37 7.55 1.39
CA PRO A 49 -18.03 6.22 0.89
C PRO A 49 -16.86 6.23 -0.10
N SER A 50 -16.71 7.28 -0.90
CA SER A 50 -15.57 7.44 -1.82
C SER A 50 -14.25 7.56 -1.06
N LEU A 51 -14.21 8.36 0.01
CA LEU A 51 -13.02 8.52 0.86
C LEU A 51 -12.62 7.21 1.54
N ILE A 52 -13.59 6.47 2.10
CA ILE A 52 -13.31 5.16 2.69
C ILE A 52 -12.78 4.18 1.65
N ALA A 53 -13.37 4.15 0.44
CA ALA A 53 -12.88 3.29 -0.64
C ALA A 53 -11.43 3.63 -1.03
N MET A 54 -11.10 4.92 -1.18
CA MET A 54 -9.72 5.37 -1.48
C MET A 54 -8.74 5.01 -0.37
N MET A 55 -9.12 5.16 0.91
CA MET A 55 -8.29 4.76 2.04
C MET A 55 -7.98 3.26 2.02
N VAL A 56 -8.99 2.42 1.79
CA VAL A 56 -8.83 0.97 1.71
C VAL A 56 -7.90 0.59 0.55
N VAL A 57 -8.10 1.18 -0.63
CA VAL A 57 -7.24 0.93 -1.80
C VAL A 57 -5.79 1.33 -1.52
N LYS A 58 -5.56 2.51 -0.93
CA LYS A 58 -4.21 2.96 -0.56
C LYS A 58 -3.55 2.01 0.44
N PHE A 59 -4.29 1.58 1.45
CA PHE A 59 -3.80 0.61 2.44
C PHE A 59 -3.31 -0.68 1.77
N PHE A 60 -4.14 -1.30 0.92
CA PHE A 60 -3.75 -2.54 0.23
C PHE A 60 -2.56 -2.34 -0.73
N MET A 61 -2.50 -1.19 -1.42
CA MET A 61 -1.40 -0.87 -2.32
C MET A 61 -0.08 -0.72 -1.56
N VAL A 62 -0.09 -0.04 -0.41
CA VAL A 62 1.09 0.11 0.46
C VAL A 62 1.53 -1.23 1.04
N VAL A 63 0.60 -2.01 1.60
CA VAL A 63 0.91 -3.34 2.16
C VAL A 63 1.46 -4.30 1.11
N SER A 64 0.87 -4.32 -0.08
CA SER A 64 1.27 -5.28 -1.12
C SER A 64 2.61 -4.91 -1.77
N TYR A 65 2.84 -3.61 -2.02
CA TYR A 65 3.99 -3.16 -2.80
C TYR A 65 5.08 -2.51 -1.94
N PHE A 66 4.76 -1.58 -1.04
CA PHE A 66 5.76 -0.86 -0.24
C PHE A 66 6.28 -1.63 0.96
N MET A 67 5.47 -2.51 1.55
CA MET A 67 5.95 -3.44 2.59
C MET A 67 6.71 -4.65 2.02
N HIS A 68 7.03 -4.64 0.71
CA HIS A 68 7.77 -5.72 0.03
C HIS A 68 7.07 -7.09 0.00
N LEU A 69 5.89 -7.26 0.60
CA LEU A 69 5.21 -8.55 0.76
C LEU A 69 4.92 -9.30 -0.56
N LYS A 70 4.80 -8.59 -1.68
CA LYS A 70 4.61 -9.21 -3.01
C LYS A 70 5.91 -9.78 -3.60
N PHE A 71 7.06 -9.31 -3.14
CA PHE A 71 8.40 -9.73 -3.59
C PHE A 71 9.16 -10.55 -2.55
N ASP A 72 8.67 -10.57 -1.31
CA ASP A 72 9.20 -11.36 -0.20
C ASP A 72 8.50 -12.73 -0.07
N ASN A 73 9.03 -13.59 0.80
CA ASN A 73 8.48 -14.92 1.06
C ASN A 73 7.04 -14.84 1.58
N LYS A 74 6.19 -15.76 1.07
CA LYS A 74 4.76 -15.88 1.45
C LYS A 74 4.50 -15.93 2.95
N LEU A 75 5.50 -16.31 3.75
CA LEU A 75 5.44 -16.33 5.21
C LEU A 75 5.22 -14.93 5.82
N PHE A 76 5.91 -13.89 5.33
CA PHE A 76 5.71 -12.53 5.82
C PHE A 76 4.32 -11.99 5.47
N SER A 77 3.86 -12.28 4.24
CA SER A 77 2.51 -11.89 3.81
C SER A 77 1.45 -12.60 4.64
N LEU A 78 1.63 -13.91 4.91
CA LEU A 78 0.73 -14.70 5.76
C LEU A 78 0.67 -14.16 7.19
N MET A 79 1.82 -13.89 7.81
CA MET A 79 1.88 -13.33 9.18
C MET A 79 1.18 -11.98 9.27
N PHE A 80 1.34 -11.11 8.27
CA PHE A 80 0.64 -9.84 8.21
C PHE A 80 -0.88 -10.01 8.11
N TYR A 81 -1.36 -10.88 7.21
CA TYR A 81 -2.80 -11.14 7.07
C TYR A 81 -3.41 -11.80 8.31
N ILE A 82 -2.69 -12.70 8.99
CA ILE A 82 -3.11 -13.27 10.28
C ILE A 82 -3.23 -12.16 11.32
N GLY A 83 -2.24 -11.26 11.43
CA GLY A 83 -2.29 -10.12 12.33
C GLY A 83 -3.44 -9.16 12.03
N LEU A 84 -3.69 -8.87 10.75
CA LEU A 84 -4.82 -8.05 10.30
C LEU A 84 -6.17 -8.70 10.66
N GLY A 85 -6.32 -10.00 10.41
CA GLY A 85 -7.51 -10.77 10.77
C GLY A 85 -7.73 -10.80 12.29
N LEU A 86 -6.67 -10.99 13.07
CA LEU A 86 -6.72 -10.96 14.52
C LEU A 86 -7.13 -9.58 15.05
N ALA A 87 -6.59 -8.49 14.47
CA ALA A 87 -6.96 -7.13 14.84
C ALA A 87 -8.45 -6.85 14.60
N ILE A 88 -8.96 -7.23 13.43
CA ILE A 88 -10.39 -7.11 13.10
C ILE A 88 -11.24 -7.95 14.06
N PHE A 89 -10.81 -9.20 14.33
CA PHE A 89 -11.50 -10.09 15.24
C PHE A 89 -11.60 -9.51 16.66
N VAL A 90 -10.49 -9.04 17.22
CA VAL A 90 -10.45 -8.42 18.56
C VAL A 90 -11.31 -7.16 18.60
N TYR A 91 -11.26 -6.33 17.55
CA TYR A 91 -12.09 -5.14 17.45
C TYR A 91 -13.59 -5.47 17.44
N VAL A 92 -14.01 -6.44 16.64
CA VAL A 92 -15.40 -6.90 16.59
C VAL A 92 -15.83 -7.54 17.92
N ALA A 93 -14.98 -8.35 18.54
CA ALA A 93 -15.24 -8.96 19.84
C ALA A 93 -15.44 -7.90 20.95
N ALA A 94 -14.62 -6.84 20.93
CA ALA A 94 -14.78 -5.71 21.83
C ALA A 94 -16.11 -4.98 21.58
N LEU A 95 -16.45 -4.66 20.33
CA LEU A 95 -17.74 -4.03 19.98
C LEU A 95 -18.95 -4.90 20.37
N ALA A 96 -18.87 -6.21 20.17
CA ALA A 96 -19.90 -7.16 20.56
C ALA A 96 -20.09 -7.17 22.08
N THR A 97 -19.00 -7.13 22.85
CA THR A 97 -19.04 -7.06 24.32
C THR A 97 -19.72 -5.76 24.78
N PHE A 98 -19.34 -4.61 24.23
CA PHE A 98 -19.95 -3.32 24.59
C PHE A 98 -21.42 -3.21 24.17
N LYS A 99 -21.82 -3.75 23.01
CA LYS A 99 -23.23 -3.76 22.56
C LYS A 99 -24.10 -4.79 23.28
N PHE A 100 -23.53 -5.85 23.85
CA PHE A 100 -24.27 -6.89 24.56
C PHE A 100 -24.44 -6.56 26.06
N PHE A 101 -23.59 -5.69 26.60
CA PHE A 101 -23.59 -5.30 28.01
C PHE A 101 -24.20 -3.91 28.28
N MET A 102 -24.73 -3.24 27.26
CA MET A 102 -25.43 -1.96 27.35
C MET A 102 -26.80 -2.07 26.68
#